data_AF-A0A4Q6G286-F1
#
_entry.id   AF-A0A4Q6G286-F1
#
_cell.length_a   1.000
_cell.length_b   1.000
_cell.length_c   1.000
_cell.angle_alpha   90.00
_cell.angle_beta   90.00
_cell.angle_gamma   90.00
#
_symmetry.space_group_name_H-M   'P 1'
#
loop_
_entity.id
_entity.type
_entity.pdbx_description
1 polymer ?
#
loop_
_entity_poly.entity_id
_entity_poly.type
_entity_poly.pdbx_seq_one_letter_code
_entity_poly.pdbx_strand_id
1 'polypeptide(L)'
;RETVLVPDPADRATIAEEHALELRTRDRERKLLKKVQQSLQAIDNGEYGWCDETGEPIGVARLIARPTATLSLEAQQRRELKQKLYGD
;
A
#
# COMPACT_ATOMS: atom_id res chain seq x y z
N ARG A 1 12.93 -41.06 -12.09
CA ARG A 1 12.35 -41.03 -10.74
C ARG A 1 12.91 -39.79 -10.07
N GLU A 2 12.17 -38.69 -10.12
CA GLU A 2 12.54 -37.43 -9.46
C GLU A 2 12.54 -37.70 -7.96
N THR A 3 13.71 -37.61 -7.32
CA THR A 3 13.82 -37.69 -5.87
C THR A 3 13.20 -36.41 -5.32
N VAL A 4 11.99 -36.52 -4.75
CA VAL A 4 11.40 -35.45 -3.96
C VAL A 4 12.35 -35.22 -2.77
N LEU A 5 13.17 -34.18 -2.86
CA LEU A 5 14.02 -33.72 -1.77
C LEU A 5 13.09 -33.26 -0.65
N VAL A 6 12.97 -34.08 0.39
CA VAL A 6 12.25 -33.72 1.61
C VAL A 6 13.18 -32.76 2.36
N PRO A 7 12.79 -31.49 2.57
CA PRO A 7 13.64 -30.54 3.28
C PRO A 7 13.83 -31.01 4.72
N ASP A 8 15.04 -30.83 5.25
CA ASP A 8 15.32 -31.21 6.62
C ASP A 8 14.53 -30.29 7.61
N PRO A 9 14.50 -30.60 8.92
CA PRO A 9 13.77 -29.77 9.88
C PRO A 9 14.20 -28.29 9.90
N ALA A 10 15.47 -27.98 9.62
CA ALA A 10 15.97 -26.61 9.55
C ALA A 10 15.56 -25.95 8.23
N ASP A 11 15.69 -26.66 7.10
CA ASP A 11 15.24 -26.19 5.80
C ASP A 11 13.74 -25.86 5.81
N ARG A 12 12.93 -26.68 6.48
CA ARG A 12 11.48 -26.43 6.61
C ARG A 12 11.17 -25.15 7.37
N ALA A 13 11.95 -24.82 8.39
CA ALA A 13 11.76 -23.57 9.14
C ALA A 13 12.11 -22.36 8.27
N THR A 14 13.24 -22.41 7.56
CA THR A 14 13.67 -21.34 6.65
C THR A 14 12.67 -21.13 5.50
N ILE A 15 12.24 -22.22 4.84
CA ILE A 15 11.26 -22.17 3.74
C ILE A 15 9.93 -21.57 4.21
N ALA A 16 9.47 -21.94 5.42
CA ALA A 16 8.22 -21.40 5.96
C ALA A 16 8.31 -19.89 6.25
N GLU A 17 9.45 -19.41 6.76
CA GLU A 17 9.68 -17.99 6.99
C GLU A 17 9.74 -17.20 5.67
N GLU A 18 10.44 -17.71 4.66
CA GLU A 18 10.50 -17.12 3.33
C GLU A 18 9.12 -17.01 2.68
N HIS A 19 8.33 -18.08 2.72
CA HIS A 19 6.95 -18.06 2.23
C HIS A 19 6.07 -17.08 3.00
N ALA A 20 6.24 -16.95 4.33
CA ALA A 20 5.49 -15.99 5.11
C ALA A 20 5.82 -14.55 4.71
N LEU A 21 7.09 -14.25 4.42
CA LEU A 21 7.52 -12.95 3.92
C LEU A 21 6.95 -12.67 2.53
N GLU A 22 7.01 -13.66 1.63
CA GLU A 22 6.48 -13.57 0.27
C GLU A 22 4.96 -13.28 0.29
N LEU A 23 4.20 -14.00 1.11
CA LEU A 23 2.75 -13.77 1.25
C LEU A 23 2.42 -12.35 1.74
N ARG A 24 3.21 -11.79 2.66
CA ARG A 24 3.04 -10.41 3.13
C ARG A 24 3.34 -9.40 2.03
N THR A 25 4.41 -9.61 1.26
CA THR A 25 4.77 -8.75 0.13
C THR A 25 3.67 -8.79 -0.93
N ARG A 26 3.21 -9.98 -1.31
CA ARG A 26 2.11 -10.17 -2.27
C ARG A 26 0.82 -9.47 -1.82
N ASP A 27 0.46 -9.53 -0.55
CA ASP A 27 -0.73 -8.83 -0.05
C ASP A 27 -0.57 -7.29 -0.12
N ARG A 28 0.62 -6.75 0.15
CA ARG A 28 0.92 -5.33 -0.02
C ARG A 28 0.82 -4.90 -1.48
N GLU A 29 1.38 -5.69 -2.40
CA GLU A 29 1.30 -5.44 -3.85
C GLU A 29 -0.14 -5.48 -4.34
N ARG A 30 -0.93 -6.48 -3.93
CA ARG A 30 -2.35 -6.57 -4.26
C ARG A 30 -3.13 -5.33 -3.81
N LYS A 31 -2.87 -4.85 -2.58
CA LYS A 31 -3.48 -3.62 -2.05
C LYS A 31 -3.03 -2.39 -2.83
N LEU A 32 -1.77 -2.32 -3.24
CA LEU A 32 -1.25 -1.22 -4.06
C LEU A 32 -1.91 -1.22 -5.45
N LEU A 33 -2.05 -2.37 -6.10
CA LEU A 33 -2.73 -2.50 -7.39
C LEU A 33 -4.16 -1.97 -7.32
N LYS A 34 -4.90 -2.31 -6.26
CA LYS A 34 -6.25 -1.78 -6.04
C LYS A 34 -6.25 -0.24 -5.92
N LYS A 35 -5.26 0.34 -5.24
CA LYS A 35 -5.13 1.81 -5.14
C LYS A 35 -4.82 2.45 -6.49
N VAL A 36 -3.98 1.82 -7.31
CA VAL A 36 -3.70 2.29 -8.68
C VAL A 36 -4.99 2.29 -9.52
N GLN A 37 -5.78 1.21 -9.46
CA GLN A 37 -7.06 1.13 -10.15
C GLN A 37 -8.04 2.23 -9.69
N GLN A 38 -8.10 2.51 -8.39
CA GLN A 38 -8.90 3.60 -7.84
C GLN A 38 -8.44 4.97 -8.35
N SER A 39 -7.12 5.20 -8.43
CA SER A 39 -6.58 6.45 -8.98
C SER A 39 -6.89 6.63 -10.46
N LEU A 40 -6.83 5.56 -11.25
CA LEU A 40 -7.24 5.59 -12.66
C LEU A 40 -8.72 5.94 -12.80
N GLN A 41 -9.59 5.32 -11.99
CA GLN A 41 -11.02 5.65 -12.00
C GLN A 41 -11.28 7.11 -11.59
N ALA A 42 -10.55 7.64 -10.62
CA ALA A 42 -10.66 9.05 -10.23
C ALA A 42 -10.22 9.99 -11.37
N ILE A 43 -9.25 9.59 -12.19
CA ILE A 43 -8.86 10.36 -13.39
C ILE A 43 -10.03 10.39 -14.38
N ASP A 44 -10.63 9.22 -14.66
CA ASP A 44 -11.75 9.11 -15.58
C ASP A 44 -12.97 9.94 -15.12
N ASN A 45 -13.19 10.03 -13.80
CA ASN A 45 -14.26 10.82 -13.20
C ASN A 45 -13.94 12.33 -13.10
N GLY A 46 -12.71 12.76 -13.36
CA GLY A 46 -12.27 14.14 -13.17
C GLY A 46 -12.04 14.56 -11.70
N GLU A 47 -11.95 13.59 -10.79
CA GLU A 47 -11.77 13.77 -9.35
C GLU A 47 -10.29 13.64 -8.92
N TYR A 48 -9.42 13.20 -9.83
CA TYR A 48 -8.01 13.01 -9.52
C TYR A 48 -7.30 14.32 -9.15
N GLY A 49 -6.49 14.27 -8.09
CA GLY A 49 -5.69 15.38 -7.62
C GLY A 49 -6.38 16.28 -6.59
N TRP A 50 -7.55 15.89 -6.09
CA TRP A 50 -8.25 16.58 -5.00
C TRP A 50 -8.22 15.76 -3.71
N CYS A 51 -8.16 16.45 -2.58
CA CYS A 51 -8.12 15.82 -1.25
C CYS A 51 -9.51 15.29 -0.85
N ASP A 52 -9.63 14.01 -0.55
CA ASP A 52 -10.90 13.38 -0.13
C ASP A 52 -11.50 14.00 1.14
N GLU A 53 -10.67 14.56 2.02
CA GLU A 53 -11.12 15.10 3.32
C GLU A 53 -11.49 16.58 3.25
N THR A 54 -10.76 17.39 2.46
CA THR A 54 -10.92 18.85 2.46
C THR A 54 -11.42 19.41 1.13
N GLY A 55 -11.39 18.64 0.05
CA GLY A 55 -11.68 19.10 -1.30
C GLY A 55 -10.60 20.02 -1.90
N GLU A 56 -9.50 20.25 -1.19
CA GLU A 56 -8.39 21.09 -1.67
C GLU A 56 -7.49 20.36 -2.66
N PRO A 57 -6.78 21.08 -3.56
CA PRO A 57 -5.89 20.44 -4.51
C PRO A 57 -4.70 19.78 -3.80
N ILE A 58 -4.36 18.57 -4.22
CA ILE A 58 -3.15 17.87 -3.81
C ILE A 58 -1.98 18.42 -4.62
N GLY A 59 -0.92 18.85 -3.92
CA GLY A 59 0.27 19.43 -4.58
C GLY A 59 0.86 18.51 -5.65
N VAL A 60 1.15 19.07 -6.83
CA VAL A 60 1.64 18.32 -8.01
C VAL A 60 2.91 17.53 -7.69
N ALA A 61 3.88 18.12 -6.99
CA ALA A 61 5.10 17.43 -6.58
C ALA A 61 4.82 16.17 -5.73
N ARG A 62 3.75 16.20 -4.92
CA ARG A 62 3.33 15.05 -4.12
C ARG A 62 2.69 13.96 -4.98
N LEU A 63 1.89 14.32 -5.99
CA LEU A 63 1.32 13.34 -6.93
C LEU A 63 2.41 12.71 -7.81
N ILE A 64 3.44 13.47 -8.21
CA ILE A 64 4.61 12.92 -8.91
C ILE A 64 5.34 11.89 -8.03
N ALA A 65 5.56 12.22 -6.76
CA ALA A 65 6.22 11.30 -5.82
C ALA A 65 5.35 10.09 -5.46
N ARG A 66 4.03 10.29 -5.34
CA ARG A 66 3.06 9.26 -4.97
C ARG A 66 1.73 9.46 -5.70
N PRO A 67 1.56 8.88 -6.89
CA PRO A 67 0.36 9.07 -7.71
C PRO A 67 -0.93 8.53 -7.09
N THR A 68 -0.83 7.57 -6.16
CA THR A 68 -1.99 6.94 -5.51
C THR A 68 -2.47 7.68 -4.25
N ALA A 69 -2.03 8.92 -4.05
CA ALA A 69 -2.26 9.62 -2.81
C ALA A 69 -3.56 10.44 -2.87
N THR A 70 -4.46 10.25 -1.90
CA THR A 70 -5.82 10.79 -1.95
C THR A 70 -6.09 11.94 -0.98
N LEU A 71 -5.11 12.27 -0.13
CA LEU A 71 -5.19 13.41 0.81
C LEU A 71 -4.15 14.47 0.47
N SER A 72 -4.41 15.73 0.83
CA SER A 72 -3.38 16.77 0.84
C SER A 72 -2.31 16.47 1.90
N LEU A 73 -1.18 17.19 1.85
CA LEU A 73 -0.10 17.01 2.83
C LEU A 73 -0.59 17.33 4.25
N GLU A 74 -1.30 18.44 4.41
CA GLU A 74 -1.81 18.91 5.70
C GLU A 74 -2.89 17.96 6.26
N ALA A 75 -3.80 17.49 5.41
CA ALA A 75 -4.80 16.49 5.80
C ALA A 75 -4.14 15.18 6.27
N GLN A 76 -3.13 14.70 5.54
CA GLN A 76 -2.37 13.52 5.93
C GLN A 76 -1.67 13.72 7.29
N GLN A 77 -1.03 14.87 7.51
CA GLN A 77 -0.36 15.17 8.79
C GLN A 77 -1.36 15.21 9.95
N ARG A 78 -2.53 15.83 9.75
CA ARG A 78 -3.59 15.88 10.75
C ARG A 78 -4.11 14.49 11.11
N ARG A 79 -4.29 13.63 10.10
CA ARG A 79 -4.72 12.24 10.28
C ARG A 79 -3.68 11.43 11.07
N GLU A 80 -2.40 11.56 10.72
CA GLU A 80 -1.32 10.89 11.44
C GLU A 80 -1.19 11.37 12.89
N LEU A 81 -1.35 12.68 13.15
CA LEU A 81 -1.37 13.22 14.50
C LEU A 81 -2.54 12.66 15.31
N LYS A 82 -3.74 12.62 14.73
CA LYS A 82 -4.92 12.02 15.36
C LYS A 82 -4.69 10.54 15.66
N GLN A 83 -4.10 9.79 14.73
CA GLN A 83 -3.78 8.39 14.94
C GLN A 83 -2.76 8.19 16.06
N LYS A 84 -1.77 9.07 16.20
CA LYS A 84 -0.81 9.01 17.32
C LYS A 84 -1.44 9.32 18.68
N LEU A 85 -2.44 10.21 18.73
CA LEU A 85 -3.10 10.61 19.98
C LEU A 85 -4.15 9.61 20.46
N TYR A 86 -4.82 8.92 19.54
CA TYR A 86 -5.98 8.07 19.83
C TYR A 86 -5.83 6.61 19.39
N GLY A 87 -4.71 6.24 18.78
CA GLY A 87 -4.47 4.90 18.26
C GLY A 87 -3.64 4.06 19.21
N ASP A 88 -4.32 3.28 20.05
CA ASP A 88 -3.91 1.93 20.47
C ASP A 88 -4.72 0.91 19.66
#